data_AF-A0A9Q0IUU8-F1
#
_entry.id   AF-A0A9Q0IUU8-F1
#
_cell.length_a   1.000
_cell.length_b   1.000
_cell.length_c   1.000
_cell.angle_alpha   90.00
_cell.angle_beta   90.00
_cell.angle_gamma   90.00
#
_symmetry.space_group_name_H-M   'P 1'
#
loop_
_entity.id
_entity.type
_entity.pdbx_description
1 polymer ?
#
loop_
_entity_poly.entity_id
_entity_poly.type
_entity_poly.pdbx_seq_one_letter_code
_entity_poly.pdbx_strand_id
1 'polypeptide(L)' 'MSKSLKKIVEESRDKSLPEVDLSDRGISNMLDVPSLSVPANISDLKNLEVLNMFNNQIEELPTQISSLQKLKHLNLG' A
#
# COMPACT_ATOMS: atom_id res chain seq x y z
N MET A 1 -17.96 -5.42 8.87
CA MET A 1 -17.15 -4.20 9.07
C MET A 1 -15.87 -4.34 8.26
N SER A 2 -15.65 -3.53 7.24
CA SER A 2 -14.39 -3.55 6.48
C SER A 2 -13.25 -3.03 7.35
N LYS A 3 -12.07 -3.66 7.29
CA LYS A 3 -10.88 -3.12 7.95
C LYS A 3 -10.53 -1.78 7.30
N SER A 4 -10.19 -0.78 8.09
CA SER A 4 -9.67 0.49 7.58
C SER A 4 -8.31 0.30 6.90
N LEU A 5 -7.99 1.15 5.92
CA LEU A 5 -6.74 1.10 5.16
C LEU A 5 -5.51 1.19 6.08
N LYS A 6 -5.57 2.11 7.05
CA LYS A 6 -4.54 2.26 8.08
C LYS A 6 -4.26 0.94 8.81
N LYS A 7 -5.31 0.24 9.24
CA LYS A 7 -5.17 -1.03 9.97
C LYS A 7 -4.56 -2.13 9.11
N ILE A 8 -4.85 -2.16 7.82
CA ILE A 8 -4.28 -3.15 6.89
C ILE A 8 -2.77 -2.94 6.76
N VAL A 9 -2.35 -1.68 6.55
CA VAL A 9 -0.92 -1.34 6.42
C VAL A 9 -0.17 -1.60 7.73
N GLU A 10 -0.74 -1.21 8.87
CA GLU A 10 -0.16 -1.48 10.19
C GLU A 10 -0.04 -2.97 10.48
N GLU A 11 -1.10 -3.76 10.25
CA GLU A 11 -1.04 -5.22 10.44
C GLU A 11 0.01 -5.86 9.52
N SER A 12 0.14 -5.38 8.29
CA SER A 12 1.11 -5.91 7.32
C SER A 12 2.54 -5.58 7.72
N ARG A 13 2.77 -4.36 8.23
CA ARG A 13 4.07 -3.97 8.80
C ARG A 13 4.41 -4.81 10.03
N ASP A 14 3.49 -4.87 10.99
CA ASP A 14 3.73 -5.51 12.29
C ASP A 14 3.92 -7.02 12.15
N LYS A 15 3.23 -7.65 11.19
CA LYS A 15 3.38 -9.08 10.85
C LYS A 15 4.45 -9.34 9.79
N SER A 16 5.08 -8.29 9.25
CA SER A 16 6.08 -8.37 8.19
C SER A 16 5.60 -9.15 6.96
N LEU A 17 4.37 -8.89 6.53
CA LEU A 17 3.75 -9.61 5.43
C LEU A 17 4.43 -9.29 4.08
N PRO A 18 4.56 -10.30 3.19
CA PRO A 18 5.08 -10.09 1.85
C PRO A 18 4.04 -9.48 0.89
N GLU A 19 2.77 -9.40 1.32
CA GLU A 19 1.67 -8.95 0.49
C GLU A 19 0.77 -7.99 1.25
N VAL A 20 0.36 -6.91 0.59
CA VAL A 20 -0.61 -5.93 1.07
C VAL A 20 -1.70 -5.80 0.02
N ASP A 21 -2.94 -6.08 0.45
CA ASP A 21 -4.12 -5.98 -0.40
C ASP A 21 -4.98 -4.77 -0.04
N LEU A 22 -5.02 -3.82 -0.97
CA LEU A 22 -5.82 -2.59 -0.94
C LEU A 22 -6.76 -2.55 -2.15
N SER A 23 -7.15 -3.70 -2.72
CA SER A 23 -8.12 -3.72 -3.81
C SER A 23 -9.52 -3.27 -3.37
N ASP A 24 -10.27 -2.71 -4.32
CA ASP A 24 -11.69 -2.36 -4.14
C ASP A 24 -11.95 -1.37 -2.99
N ARG A 25 -11.04 -0.43 -2.80
CA ARG A 25 -11.07 0.52 -1.67
C ARG A 25 -11.57 1.91 -2.04
N GLY A 26 -11.85 2.15 -3.32
CA GLY A 26 -12.24 3.47 -3.82
C GLY A 26 -11.12 4.50 -3.63
N ILE A 27 -9.86 4.06 -3.65
CA ILE A 27 -8.70 4.95 -3.52
C ILE A 27 -8.59 5.74 -4.82
N SER A 28 -8.77 7.05 -4.73
CA SER A 28 -8.64 7.98 -5.86
C SER A 28 -7.29 8.67 -5.87
N ASN A 29 -6.75 8.88 -4.66
CA ASN A 29 -5.51 9.58 -4.45
C ASN A 29 -4.74 8.92 -3.30
N MET A 30 -3.44 9.18 -3.23
CA MET A 30 -2.59 8.57 -2.18
C MET A 30 -2.64 9.32 -0.85
N LEU A 31 -3.38 10.44 -0.77
CA LEU A 31 -3.81 11.04 0.50
C LEU A 31 -4.93 10.22 1.15
N ASP A 32 -5.70 9.44 0.39
CA ASP A 32 -6.70 8.49 0.90
C ASP A 32 -6.03 7.35 1.68
N VAL A 33 -4.72 7.11 1.42
CA VAL A 33 -3.87 6.17 2.16
C VAL A 33 -2.69 6.91 2.79
N PRO A 34 -2.90 7.69 3.87
CA PRO A 34 -1.83 8.47 4.50
C PRO A 34 -0.67 7.61 5.02
N SER A 35 -0.93 6.33 5.30
CA SER A 35 0.10 5.36 5.67
C SER A 35 1.01 4.94 4.51
N LEU A 36 0.63 5.17 3.25
CA LEU A 36 1.48 4.94 2.07
C LEU A 36 2.06 6.22 1.47
N SER A 37 1.43 7.39 1.68
CA SER A 37 1.97 8.67 1.21
C SER A 37 3.02 9.30 2.14
N VAL A 38 3.15 8.81 3.38
CA VAL A 38 4.22 9.22 4.29
C VAL A 38 5.44 8.29 4.09
N PRO A 39 6.63 8.84 3.73
CA PRO A 39 7.82 8.05 3.41
C PRO A 39 8.21 7.05 4.51
N ALA A 40 8.17 7.47 5.77
CA ALA A 40 8.55 6.64 6.91
C ALA A 40 7.69 5.36 7.02
N ASN A 41 6.40 5.45 6.70
CA ASN A 41 5.47 4.34 6.87
C ASN A 41 5.57 3.32 5.73
N ILE A 42 5.78 3.78 4.50
CA ILE A 42 5.93 2.88 3.34
C ILE A 42 7.34 2.24 3.32
N SER A 43 8.38 2.96 3.76
CA SER A 43 9.74 2.39 3.87
C SER A 43 9.86 1.29 4.94
N ASP A 44 8.91 1.22 5.87
CA ASP A 44 8.88 0.21 6.92
C ASP A 44 8.28 -1.13 6.45
N LEU A 45 7.62 -1.16 5.28
CA LEU A 45 7.15 -2.38 4.63
C LEU A 45 8.30 -3.12 3.93
N LYS A 46 9.40 -3.36 4.66
CA LYS A 46 10.69 -3.86 4.16
C LYS A 46 10.64 -5.26 3.53
N ASN A 47 9.58 -6.02 3.84
CA ASN A 47 9.37 -7.36 3.32
C ASN A 47 8.30 -7.43 2.23
N LEU A 48 7.68 -6.30 1.88
CA LEU A 48 6.62 -6.27 0.88
C LEU A 48 7.15 -6.61 -0.50
N GLU A 49 6.59 -7.65 -1.09
CA GLU A 49 6.88 -8.11 -2.45
C GLU A 49 5.70 -7.86 -3.40
N VAL A 50 4.48 -7.84 -2.86
CA VAL A 50 3.24 -7.66 -3.63
C VAL A 50 2.41 -6.54 -3.02
N LEU A 51 2.10 -5.52 -3.82
CA LEU A 51 1.14 -4.48 -3.48
C LEU A 51 -0.02 -4.54 -4.47
N ASN A 52 -1.19 -4.96 -3.99
CA ASN A 52 -2.41 -5.02 -4.79
C ASN A 52 -3.27 -3.78 -4.52
N MET A 53 -3.49 -2.98 -5.56
CA MET A 53 -4.39 -1.83 -5.57
C MET A 53 -5.40 -1.94 -6.72
N PHE A 54 -5.71 -3.16 -7.18
CA PHE A 54 -6.71 -3.43 -8.21
C PHE A 54 -8.08 -2.80 -7.89
N ASN A 55 -8.82 -2.41 -8.93
CA ASN A 55 -10.15 -1.79 -8.83
C ASN A 55 -10.19 -0.57 -7.88
N ASN A 56 -9.22 0.31 -8.07
CA ASN A 56 -9.21 1.65 -7.49
C ASN A 56 -9.19 2.71 -8.61
N GLN A 57 -9.25 3.99 -8.24
CA GLN A 57 -9.31 5.12 -9.16
C GLN A 57 -8.00 5.93 -9.11
N ILE A 58 -6.87 5.24 -8.99
CA ILE A 58 -5.56 5.87 -8.76
C ILE A 58 -5.06 6.47 -10.08
N GLU A 59 -4.99 7.79 -10.15
CA GLU A 59 -4.45 8.51 -11.30
C GLU A 59 -2.92 8.67 -11.23
N GLU A 60 -2.39 8.84 -10.01
CA GLU A 60 -0.96 9.07 -9.78
C GLU A 60 -0.42 8.24 -8.61
N LEU A 61 0.80 7.72 -8.78
CA LEU A 61 1.52 7.02 -7.73
C LEU A 61 2.52 7.96 -7.03
N PRO A 62 2.58 7.98 -5.69
CA PRO A 62 3.59 8.67 -4.92
C PRO A 62 4.96 8.12 -5.24
N THR A 63 5.94 9.01 -5.38
CA THR A 63 7.34 8.64 -5.59
C THR A 63 7.86 7.73 -4.47
N GLN A 64 7.25 7.80 -3.29
CA GLN A 64 7.58 6.99 -2.12
C GLN A 64 7.37 5.47 -2.34
N ILE A 65 6.57 5.03 -3.32
CA ILE A 65 6.50 3.60 -3.71
C ILE A 65 7.89 3.08 -4.10
N SER A 66 8.76 3.93 -4.65
CA SER A 66 10.13 3.55 -5.00
C SER A 66 11.00 3.16 -3.80
N SER A 67 10.55 3.44 -2.56
CA SER A 67 11.25 3.04 -1.35
C SER A 67 11.08 1.55 -1.01
N LEU A 68 10.07 0.87 -1.59
CA LEU A 68 9.78 -0.54 -1.38
C LEU A 68 10.80 -1.43 -2.09
N GLN A 69 11.96 -1.63 -1.47
CA GLN A 69 13.12 -2.30 -2.07
C GLN A 69 12.87 -3.75 -2.51
N LYS A 70 11.89 -4.44 -1.92
CA LYS A 70 11.56 -5.84 -2.24
C LYS A 70 10.32 -5.99 -3.12
N LEU A 71 9.68 -4.90 -3.53
CA LEU A 71 8.46 -4.95 -4.33
C LEU A 71 8.77 -5.58 -5.70
N LYS A 72 8.10 -6.68 -6.01
CA LYS A 72 8.19 -7.42 -7.28
C LYS A 72 6.95 -7.22 -8.12
N HIS A 73 5.80 -7.08 -7.48
CA HIS A 73 4.50 -6.96 -8.14
C HIS A 73 3.73 -5.77 -7.60
N LEU A 74 3.36 -4.86 -8.51
CA LEU A 74 2.44 -3.77 -8.27
C LEU A 74 1.24 -3.96 -9.19
N ASN A 75 0.08 -4.23 -8.62
CA ASN A 75 -1.16 -4.41 -9.38
C ASN A 75 -2.06 -3.18 -9.18
N LEU A 76 -2.47 -2.51 -10.25
CA LEU A 76 -3.28 -1.29 -10.17
C LEU A 76 -4.69 -1.44 -10.73
N GLY A 77 -5.00 -2.56 -11.40
CA GLY A 77 -6.22 -2.67 -12.23
C GLY A 77 -5.96 -2.29 -13.67
#